data_AF-F9SY15-F1
#
_entry.id   AF-F9SY15-F1
#
_cell.length_a   1.000
_cell.length_b   1.000
_cell.length_c   1.000
_cell.angle_alpha   90.00
_cell.angle_beta   90.00
_cell.angle_gamma   90.00
#
_symmetry.space_group_name_H-M   'P 1'
#
loop_
_entity.id
_entity.type
_entity.pdbx_description
1 polymer ?
#
loop_
_entity_poly.entity_id
_entity_poly.type
_entity_poly.pdbx_seq_one_letter_code
_entity_poly.pdbx_strand_id
1 'polypeptide(L)'
;MKKSLIIALASLSFGAVADEETIDCDAAFTTIQINQCAAIELDAAKTELEKYLKASFEHNSFDSELVEAMKLAQTDWQTYMSSHCDSVYTQWRDGTIRGVMAISCKTKLTKQRTHELWENFLTYMDSTPPVLPEPSL
;
A
#
# COMPACT_ATOMS: atom_id res chain seq x y z
N MET A 1 -40.85 40.92 32.18
CA MET A 1 -41.52 40.37 30.98
C MET A 1 -40.63 40.58 29.76
N LYS A 2 -39.87 39.57 29.33
CA LYS A 2 -39.22 39.54 28.01
C LYS A 2 -39.32 38.09 27.51
N LYS A 3 -40.16 37.88 26.50
CA LYS A 3 -40.38 36.59 25.85
C LYS A 3 -39.21 36.34 24.91
N SER A 4 -38.45 35.27 25.12
CA SER A 4 -37.47 34.79 24.16
C SER A 4 -38.19 34.05 23.03
N LEU A 5 -38.07 34.54 21.80
CA LEU A 5 -38.46 33.79 20.60
C LEU A 5 -37.35 32.80 20.27
N ILE A 6 -37.65 31.51 20.30
CA ILE A 6 -36.76 30.46 19.78
C ILE A 6 -37.12 30.24 18.31
N ILE A 7 -36.20 30.59 17.40
CA ILE A 7 -36.29 30.27 15.98
C ILE A 7 -35.55 28.94 15.78
N ALA A 8 -36.30 27.87 15.52
CA ALA A 8 -35.75 26.57 15.15
C ALA A 8 -35.42 26.56 13.66
N LEU A 9 -34.13 26.59 13.32
CA LEU A 9 -33.63 26.48 11.95
C LEU A 9 -33.33 25.00 11.66
N ALA A 10 -34.24 24.31 10.98
CA ALA A 10 -34.04 22.94 10.54
C ALA A 10 -33.18 22.93 9.26
N SER A 11 -31.88 22.66 9.42
CA SER A 11 -30.97 22.40 8.31
C SER A 11 -31.15 20.96 7.80
N LEU A 12 -31.84 20.80 6.67
CA LEU A 12 -31.76 19.58 5.87
C LEU A 12 -30.38 19.52 5.20
N SER A 13 -29.50 18.67 5.70
CA SER A 13 -28.26 18.32 5.01
C SER A 13 -28.59 17.42 3.82
N PHE A 14 -28.49 17.97 2.61
CA PHE A 14 -28.48 17.19 1.38
C PHE A 14 -27.14 16.44 1.32
N GLY A 15 -27.16 15.12 1.49
CA GLY A 15 -25.99 14.28 1.26
C GLY A 15 -25.67 14.28 -0.23
N ALA A 16 -24.51 14.83 -0.61
CA ALA A 16 -24.01 14.68 -1.96
C ALA A 16 -23.60 13.21 -2.16
N VAL A 17 -24.32 12.51 -3.04
CA VAL A 17 -23.89 11.21 -3.57
C VAL A 17 -22.82 11.52 -4.60
N ALA A 18 -21.56 11.23 -4.28
CA ALA A 18 -20.49 11.24 -5.27
C ALA A 18 -20.61 9.93 -6.06
N ASP A 19 -20.85 10.02 -7.37
CA ASP A 19 -20.67 8.88 -8.27
C ASP A 19 -19.18 8.49 -8.24
N GLU A 20 -18.86 7.27 -7.78
CA GLU A 20 -17.55 6.68 -8.01
C GLU A 20 -17.43 6.33 -9.49
N GLU A 21 -17.01 7.30 -10.29
CA GLU A 21 -16.60 7.05 -11.66
C GLU A 21 -15.31 6.21 -11.61
N THR A 22 -15.36 4.97 -12.10
CA THR A 22 -14.20 4.08 -12.16
C THR A 22 -13.16 4.67 -13.11
N ILE A 23 -11.95 4.94 -12.61
CA ILE A 23 -10.85 5.51 -13.41
C ILE A 23 -10.35 4.51 -14.46
N ASP A 24 -10.24 4.96 -15.71
CA ASP A 24 -9.54 4.24 -16.78
C ASP A 24 -8.05 4.60 -16.74
N CYS A 25 -7.22 3.66 -16.28
CA CYS A 25 -5.79 3.85 -16.17
C CYS A 25 -5.03 3.77 -17.50
N ASP A 26 -5.63 3.16 -18.53
CA ASP A 26 -5.04 3.12 -19.87
C ASP A 26 -5.21 4.47 -20.59
N ALA A 27 -6.21 5.26 -20.18
CA ALA A 27 -6.49 6.60 -20.70
C ALA A 27 -6.13 7.75 -19.73
N ALA A 28 -5.45 7.46 -18.61
CA ALA A 28 -5.09 8.46 -17.62
C ALA A 28 -4.18 9.55 -18.21
N PHE A 29 -4.61 10.82 -18.13
CA PHE A 29 -3.89 11.94 -18.75
C PHE A 29 -3.49 13.03 -17.74
N THR A 30 -4.37 13.34 -16.79
CA THR A 30 -4.08 14.36 -15.78
C THR A 30 -3.16 13.81 -14.69
N THR A 31 -2.37 14.68 -14.04
CA THR A 31 -1.53 14.24 -12.90
C THR A 31 -2.36 13.63 -11.76
N ILE A 32 -3.61 14.05 -11.58
CA ILE A 32 -4.52 13.47 -10.59
C ILE A 32 -4.84 12.01 -10.95
N GLN A 33 -5.26 11.77 -12.20
CA GLN A 33 -5.54 10.43 -12.70
C GLN A 33 -4.30 9.52 -12.63
N ILE A 34 -3.14 10.02 -13.04
CA ILE A 34 -1.88 9.27 -12.98
C ILE A 34 -1.55 8.87 -11.53
N ASN A 35 -1.70 9.79 -10.57
CA ASN A 35 -1.47 9.47 -9.15
C ASN A 35 -2.49 8.45 -8.61
N GLN A 36 -3.76 8.52 -9.04
CA GLN A 36 -4.80 7.56 -8.65
C GLN A 36 -4.47 6.16 -9.19
N CYS A 37 -4.07 6.04 -10.45
CA CYS A 37 -3.66 4.77 -11.04
C CYS A 37 -2.43 4.17 -10.37
N ALA A 38 -1.44 5.01 -10.06
CA ALA A 38 -0.27 4.56 -9.30
C ALA A 38 -0.65 4.06 -7.90
N ALA A 39 -1.64 4.70 -7.25
CA ALA A 39 -2.11 4.26 -5.93
C ALA A 39 -2.81 2.89 -6.00
N ILE A 40 -3.62 2.66 -7.05
CA ILE A 40 -4.24 1.34 -7.32
C ILE A 40 -3.16 0.27 -7.48
N GLU A 41 -2.09 0.54 -8.24
CA GLU A 41 -0.98 -0.41 -8.39
C GLU A 41 -0.27 -0.68 -7.05
N LEU A 42 -0.01 0.36 -6.26
CA LEU A 42 0.59 0.22 -4.94
C LEU A 42 -0.28 -0.64 -4.01
N ASP A 43 -1.60 -0.45 -4.02
CA ASP A 43 -2.51 -1.20 -3.16
C ASP A 43 -2.63 -2.67 -3.59
N ALA A 44 -2.58 -2.95 -4.90
CA ALA A 44 -2.44 -4.31 -5.41
C ALA A 44 -1.12 -4.96 -4.94
N ALA A 45 0.00 -4.22 -5.02
CA ALA A 45 1.29 -4.71 -4.55
C ALA A 45 1.30 -4.98 -3.04
N LYS A 46 0.68 -4.10 -2.23
CA LYS A 46 0.53 -4.33 -0.77
C LYS A 46 -0.33 -5.55 -0.47
N THR A 47 -1.41 -5.75 -1.22
CA THR A 47 -2.27 -6.93 -1.07
C THR A 47 -1.48 -8.22 -1.30
N GLU A 48 -0.64 -8.25 -2.34
CA GLU A 48 0.24 -9.41 -2.60
C GLU A 48 1.30 -9.55 -1.49
N LEU A 49 1.90 -8.46 -1.02
CA LEU A 49 2.84 -8.49 0.12
C LEU A 49 2.18 -9.09 1.38
N GLU A 50 0.97 -8.67 1.72
CA GLU A 50 0.22 -9.18 2.88
C GLU A 50 -0.06 -10.69 2.78
N LYS A 51 -0.44 -11.16 1.59
CA LYS A 51 -0.61 -12.58 1.30
C LYS A 51 0.69 -13.36 1.55
N TYR A 52 1.84 -12.85 1.10
CA TYR A 52 3.13 -13.53 1.27
C TYR A 52 3.62 -13.48 2.70
N LEU A 53 3.44 -12.36 3.40
CA LEU A 53 3.73 -12.25 4.83
C LEU A 53 2.95 -13.27 5.64
N LYS A 54 1.63 -13.34 5.40
CA LYS A 54 0.76 -14.31 6.07
C LYS A 54 1.23 -15.74 5.84
N ALA A 55 1.47 -16.11 4.57
CA ALA A 55 1.98 -17.44 4.24
C ALA A 55 3.33 -17.72 4.90
N SER A 56 4.22 -16.73 4.96
CA SER A 56 5.55 -16.88 5.56
C SER A 56 5.44 -17.13 7.07
N PHE A 57 4.57 -16.41 7.78
CA PHE A 57 4.33 -16.64 9.20
C PHE A 57 3.65 -17.97 9.49
N GLU A 58 2.66 -18.36 8.68
CA GLU A 58 1.96 -19.63 8.83
C GLU A 58 2.90 -20.82 8.57
N HIS A 59 3.71 -20.75 7.51
CA HIS A 59 4.67 -21.78 7.16
C HIS A 59 5.72 -22.00 8.25
N ASN A 60 6.20 -20.92 8.86
CA ASN A 60 7.24 -20.94 9.89
C ASN A 60 6.69 -20.91 11.33
N SER A 61 5.40 -21.17 11.52
CA SER A 61 4.73 -21.08 12.83
C SER A 61 5.24 -22.05 13.90
N PHE A 62 6.03 -23.06 13.50
CA PHE A 62 6.71 -23.98 14.41
C PHE A 62 7.92 -23.35 15.13
N ASP A 63 8.41 -22.20 14.66
CA ASP A 63 9.52 -21.46 15.24
C ASP A 63 9.09 -20.03 15.60
N SER A 64 8.73 -19.85 16.88
CA SER A 64 8.27 -18.54 17.37
C SER A 64 9.36 -17.47 17.34
N GLU A 65 10.63 -17.84 17.52
CA GLU A 65 11.74 -16.88 17.52
C GLU A 65 11.94 -16.32 16.11
N LEU A 66 11.92 -17.19 15.10
CA LEU A 66 11.96 -16.79 13.69
C LEU A 66 10.77 -15.90 13.32
N VAL A 67 9.55 -16.27 13.68
CA VAL A 67 8.35 -15.47 13.36
C VAL A 67 8.41 -14.07 13.98
N GLU A 68 8.86 -13.94 15.22
CA GLU A 68 9.04 -12.62 15.85
C GLU A 68 10.14 -11.80 15.16
N ALA A 69 11.26 -12.42 14.75
CA ALA A 69 12.29 -11.75 13.97
C ALA A 69 11.77 -11.27 12.61
N MET A 70 10.92 -12.07 11.92
CA MET A 70 10.31 -11.67 10.65
C MET A 70 9.35 -10.49 10.82
N LYS A 71 8.55 -10.45 11.89
CA LYS A 71 7.65 -9.31 12.19
C LYS A 71 8.43 -8.03 12.48
N LEU A 72 9.52 -8.12 13.23
CA LEU A 72 10.43 -6.99 13.47
C LEU A 72 11.01 -6.48 12.15
N ALA A 73 11.58 -7.39 11.34
CA ALA A 73 12.13 -7.03 10.03
C ALA A 73 11.10 -6.39 9.11
N GLN A 74 9.84 -6.84 9.14
CA GLN A 74 8.77 -6.23 8.36
C GLN A 74 8.44 -4.80 8.84
N THR A 75 8.46 -4.56 10.15
CA THR A 75 8.25 -3.22 10.74
C THR A 75 9.38 -2.25 10.37
N ASP A 76 10.63 -2.73 10.46
CA ASP A 76 11.81 -1.94 10.10
C ASP A 76 11.82 -1.64 8.59
N TRP A 77 11.47 -2.62 7.76
CA TRP A 77 11.35 -2.43 6.32
C TRP A 77 10.27 -1.39 5.97
N GLN A 78 9.12 -1.37 6.64
CA GLN A 78 8.09 -0.34 6.42
C GLN A 78 8.62 1.06 6.75
N THR A 79 9.40 1.18 7.82
CA THR A 79 10.05 2.44 8.21
C THR A 79 11.07 2.90 7.16
N TYR A 80 11.89 1.97 6.66
CA TYR A 80 12.81 2.23 5.56
C TYR A 80 12.07 2.65 4.28
N MET A 81 11.05 1.90 3.86
CA MET A 81 10.26 2.20 2.66
C MET A 81 9.65 3.59 2.73
N SER A 82 9.06 3.97 3.87
CA SER A 82 8.49 5.30 4.04
C SER A 82 9.57 6.38 3.93
N SER A 83 10.59 6.31 4.79
CA SER A 83 11.64 7.35 4.82
C SER A 83 12.39 7.48 3.49
N HIS A 84 12.66 6.36 2.82
CA HIS A 84 13.28 6.35 1.50
C HIS A 84 12.37 6.99 0.45
N CYS A 85 11.11 6.58 0.34
CA CYS A 85 10.22 7.12 -0.69
C CYS A 85 9.76 8.55 -0.41
N ASP A 86 9.77 9.00 0.84
CA ASP A 86 9.56 10.41 1.20
C ASP A 86 10.76 11.28 0.78
N SER A 87 11.99 10.71 0.79
CA SER A 87 13.17 11.37 0.21
C SER A 87 13.02 11.52 -1.32
N VAL A 88 12.47 10.50 -2.00
CA VAL A 88 12.13 10.58 -3.44
C VAL A 88 11.09 11.65 -3.69
N TYR A 89 10.01 11.71 -2.89
CA TYR A 89 9.04 12.80 -2.97
C TYR A 89 9.70 14.19 -2.86
N THR A 90 10.63 14.34 -1.92
CA THR A 90 11.37 15.58 -1.67
C THR A 90 12.32 15.96 -2.82
N GLN A 91 12.94 14.97 -3.47
CA GLN A 91 13.76 15.17 -4.67
C GLN A 91 12.94 15.78 -5.82
N TRP A 92 11.66 15.43 -5.92
CA TRP A 92 10.76 15.90 -6.98
C TRP A 92 9.85 17.07 -6.57
N ARG A 93 10.09 17.67 -5.39
CA ARG A 93 9.15 18.62 -4.73
C ARG A 93 8.66 19.77 -5.60
N ASP A 94 9.47 20.25 -6.55
CA ASP A 94 9.17 21.41 -7.40
C ASP A 94 8.25 21.06 -8.59
N GLY A 95 7.96 19.77 -8.82
CA GLY A 95 7.06 19.29 -9.87
C GLY A 95 5.82 18.57 -9.32
N THR A 96 4.73 18.57 -10.10
CA THR A 96 3.52 17.80 -9.78
C THR A 96 3.74 16.29 -9.87
N ILE A 97 4.80 15.85 -10.57
CA ILE A 97 5.22 14.45 -10.72
C ILE A 97 5.66 13.79 -9.40
N ARG A 98 5.98 14.57 -8.35
CA ARG A 98 6.43 14.06 -7.05
C ARG A 98 5.53 12.98 -6.45
N GLY A 99 4.22 13.08 -6.67
CA GLY A 99 3.23 12.10 -6.21
C GLY A 99 3.52 10.73 -6.81
N VAL A 100 3.42 10.60 -8.13
CA VAL A 100 3.69 9.34 -8.83
C VAL A 100 5.09 8.82 -8.57
N MET A 101 6.13 9.67 -8.51
CA MET A 101 7.49 9.20 -8.22
C MET A 101 7.61 8.53 -6.84
N ALA A 102 6.97 9.09 -5.81
CA ALA A 102 6.96 8.51 -4.47
C ALA A 102 6.11 7.23 -4.40
N ILE A 103 4.97 7.19 -5.08
CA ILE A 103 4.09 6.02 -5.13
C ILE A 103 4.77 4.86 -5.87
N SER A 104 5.40 5.13 -7.02
CA SER A 104 6.15 4.12 -7.77
C SER A 104 7.36 3.60 -6.99
N CYS A 105 8.04 4.46 -6.20
CA CYS A 105 9.07 4.02 -5.26
C CYS A 105 8.53 2.99 -4.25
N LYS A 106 7.39 3.30 -3.60
CA LYS A 106 6.75 2.39 -2.64
C LYS A 106 6.35 1.08 -3.31
N THR A 107 5.82 1.16 -4.53
CA THR A 107 5.39 -0.02 -5.31
C THR A 107 6.57 -0.93 -5.61
N LYS A 108 7.67 -0.36 -6.13
CA LYS A 108 8.90 -1.11 -6.41
C LYS A 108 9.42 -1.82 -5.17
N LEU A 109 9.56 -1.12 -4.05
CA LEU A 109 10.05 -1.72 -2.81
C LEU A 109 9.09 -2.79 -2.28
N THR A 110 7.77 -2.60 -2.43
CA THR A 110 6.76 -3.57 -2.00
C THR A 110 6.85 -4.87 -2.81
N LYS A 111 7.01 -4.79 -4.13
CA LYS A 111 7.22 -5.97 -4.99
C LYS A 111 8.53 -6.69 -4.65
N GLN A 112 9.61 -5.93 -4.48
CA GLN A 112 10.91 -6.48 -4.04
C GLN A 112 10.78 -7.20 -2.69
N ARG A 113 10.11 -6.59 -1.70
CA ARG A 113 9.92 -7.21 -0.39
C ARG A 113 9.11 -8.49 -0.45
N THR A 114 8.10 -8.54 -1.32
CA THR A 114 7.30 -9.74 -1.56
C THR A 114 8.18 -10.87 -2.10
N HIS A 115 9.08 -10.57 -3.03
CA HIS A 115 10.06 -11.53 -3.56
C HIS A 115 11.06 -12.00 -2.50
N GLU A 116 11.60 -11.08 -1.69
CA GLU A 116 12.50 -11.44 -0.58
C GLU A 116 11.84 -12.40 0.43
N LEU A 117 10.56 -12.19 0.74
CA LEU A 117 9.82 -13.10 1.62
C LEU A 117 9.65 -14.48 0.99
N TRP A 118 9.35 -14.52 -0.31
CA TRP A 118 9.26 -15.77 -1.05
C TRP A 118 10.57 -16.54 -1.05
N GLU A 119 11.66 -15.87 -1.43
CA GLU A 119 13.00 -16.44 -1.56
C GLU A 119 13.51 -17.01 -0.24
N ASN A 120 13.26 -16.32 0.88
CA ASN A 120 13.81 -16.71 2.18
C ASN A 120 12.91 -17.67 2.97
N PHE A 121 11.59 -17.64 2.77
CA PHE A 121 10.66 -18.30 3.70
C PHE A 121 9.60 -19.19 3.03
N LEU A 122 9.45 -19.15 1.70
CA LEU A 122 8.39 -19.87 0.99
C LEU A 122 8.89 -20.74 -0.16
N THR A 123 10.20 -20.83 -0.37
CA THR A 123 10.82 -21.70 -1.37
C THR A 123 11.97 -22.50 -0.75
N TYR A 124 12.50 -23.44 -1.52
CA TYR A 124 13.54 -24.36 -1.08
C TYR A 124 14.69 -24.34 -2.09
N MET A 125 15.90 -24.64 -1.63
CA MET A 125 17.09 -24.73 -2.49
C MET A 125 17.11 -25.99 -3.38
N ASP A 126 16.20 -26.93 -3.13
CA ASP A 126 16.07 -28.20 -3.85
C ASP A 126 14.88 -28.17 -4.82
N SER A 127 14.42 -29.34 -5.28
CA SER A 127 13.29 -29.45 -6.21
C SER A 127 11.92 -29.51 -5.52
N THR A 128 11.86 -29.23 -4.22
CA THR A 128 10.59 -29.17 -3.49
C THR A 128 9.75 -28.00 -4.03
N PRO A 129 8.47 -28.22 -4.38
CA PRO A 129 7.60 -27.13 -4.82
C PRO A 129 7.48 -26.03 -3.74
N PRO A 130 7.51 -24.74 -4.11
CA PRO A 130 7.41 -23.67 -3.14
C PRO A 130 6.00 -23.58 -2.55
N VAL A 131 5.90 -23.02 -1.34
CA VAL A 131 4.64 -22.82 -0.61
C VAL A 131 3.71 -21.87 -1.36
N LEU A 132 4.28 -20.84 -2.00
CA LEU A 132 3.61 -19.95 -2.95
C LEU A 132 4.47 -19.85 -4.22
N PRO A 133 3.87 -19.54 -5.39
CA PRO A 133 4.64 -19.28 -6.59
C PRO A 133 5.58 -18.08 -6.39
N GLU A 134 6.61 -17.96 -7.24
CA GLU A 134 7.44 -16.76 -7.26
C GLU A 134 6.58 -15.53 -7.65
N PRO A 135 6.63 -14.43 -6.88
CA PRO A 135 5.84 -13.24 -7.16
C PRO A 135 6.40 -12.47 -8.37
N SER A 136 5.52 -11.81 -9.12
CA SER A 136 5.94 -10.93 -10.21
C SER A 136 6.62 -9.66 -9.67
N LEU A 137 7.77 -9.30 -10.25
CA LEU A 137 8.52 -8.07 -9.96
C LEU A 137 7.92 -6.81 -10.59
#